data_AF-A0A945P1W6-F1
#
_entry.id   AF-A0A945P1W6-F1
#
_cell.length_a   1.000
_cell.length_b   1.000
_cell.length_c   1.000
_cell.angle_alpha   90.00
_cell.angle_beta   90.00
_cell.angle_gamma   90.00
#
_symmetry.space_group_name_H-M   'P 1'
#
loop_
_entity.id
_entity.type
_entity.pdbx_description
1 polymer ?
#
loop_
_entity_poly.entity_id
_entity_poly.type
_entity_poly.pdbx_seq_one_letter_code
_entity_poly.pdbx_strand_id
1 'polypeptide(L)'
;MKHALLFIFCLMQPIGAWADAPEEKQVAEPEMGMPAEIIKKEVTKISGSKDTVEIPAEDEAPEGLVIGKNLKVGMLLSEAIKLLGIPASFDVKRGKESQLDSISIDYPSQGIVLHSLNGKKKVEALEVLSEFKGRFAEGIKMGENFSVLIDRYGMPQSMNASLAKYPEKGMYFSLKDNMLVGVHIFAKNSKILSHQLYKSH
;
A
#
# COMPACT_ATOMS: atom_id res chain seq x y z
N MET A 1 -29.07 19.40 -63.37
CA MET A 1 -27.75 18.73 -63.40
C MET A 1 -27.95 17.42 -62.61
N LYS A 2 -28.20 16.25 -63.22
CA LYS A 2 -27.23 15.33 -63.89
C LYS A 2 -25.98 15.15 -63.00
N HIS A 3 -25.58 14.01 -62.44
CA HIS A 3 -25.85 12.58 -62.64
C HIS A 3 -25.49 11.80 -61.35
N ALA A 4 -26.16 10.67 -61.12
CA ALA A 4 -25.60 9.56 -60.34
C ALA A 4 -24.58 8.80 -61.22
N LEU A 5 -23.46 8.35 -60.66
CA LEU A 5 -22.74 7.18 -61.20
C LEU A 5 -21.87 6.52 -60.13
N LEU A 6 -22.24 5.29 -59.80
CA LEU A 6 -21.38 4.26 -59.22
C LEU A 6 -20.09 4.12 -60.04
N PHE A 7 -18.97 3.90 -59.35
CA PHE A 7 -17.89 3.07 -59.86
C PHE A 7 -17.55 2.00 -58.81
N ILE A 8 -17.99 0.78 -59.12
CA ILE A 8 -17.48 -0.48 -58.60
C ILE A 8 -16.41 -0.98 -59.61
N PHE A 9 -15.56 -1.90 -59.16
CA PHE A 9 -14.62 -2.79 -59.89
C PHE A 9 -13.15 -2.29 -59.89
N CYS A 10 -12.27 -2.90 -59.06
CA CYS A 10 -11.48 -4.15 -59.32
C CYS A 10 -10.25 -3.84 -60.18
N LEU A 11 -9.03 -4.36 -59.98
CA LEU A 11 -8.51 -5.59 -59.39
C LEU A 11 -6.97 -5.42 -59.26
N MET A 12 -6.33 -6.42 -58.63
CA MET A 12 -4.91 -6.79 -58.69
C MET A 12 -4.03 -6.43 -57.48
N GLN A 13 -4.02 -7.38 -56.54
CA GLN A 13 -2.91 -7.68 -55.64
C GLN A 13 -1.70 -8.25 -56.44
N PRO A 14 -0.54 -8.41 -55.78
CA PRO A 14 -0.11 -9.77 -55.43
C PRO A 14 0.12 -9.88 -53.92
N ILE A 15 -0.47 -10.83 -53.19
CA ILE A 15 -0.13 -12.26 -53.14
C ILE A 15 1.37 -12.47 -52.88
N GLY A 16 1.75 -12.45 -51.60
CA GLY A 16 2.62 -13.49 -51.04
C GLY A 16 1.71 -14.29 -50.10
N ALA A 17 1.14 -15.43 -50.49
CA ALA A 17 1.79 -16.72 -50.75
C ALA A 17 2.67 -17.17 -49.57
N TRP A 18 2.06 -17.35 -48.40
CA TRP A 18 2.42 -18.47 -47.54
C TRP A 18 1.57 -19.64 -48.00
N ALA A 19 2.12 -20.37 -48.96
CA ALA A 19 1.58 -21.63 -49.42
C ALA A 19 2.04 -22.74 -48.46
N ASP A 20 1.05 -23.52 -48.05
CA ASP A 20 1.10 -24.96 -47.83
C ASP A 20 1.84 -25.49 -46.59
N ALA A 21 1.03 -25.73 -45.55
CA ALA A 21 1.18 -26.91 -44.72
C ALA A 21 0.92 -28.19 -45.55
N PRO A 22 1.43 -29.35 -45.10
CA PRO A 22 0.44 -30.31 -44.64
C PRO A 22 0.75 -30.95 -43.28
N GLU A 23 -0.35 -31.40 -42.68
CA GLU A 23 -0.54 -32.14 -41.44
C GLU A 23 0.32 -33.42 -41.25
N GLU A 24 0.33 -33.81 -39.97
CA GLU A 24 0.27 -35.18 -39.44
C GLU A 24 1.61 -35.83 -39.01
N LYS A 25 1.89 -35.81 -37.69
CA LYS A 25 1.58 -36.96 -36.82
C LYS A 25 1.81 -36.70 -35.33
N GLN A 26 0.95 -37.39 -34.59
CA GLN A 26 0.71 -37.43 -33.16
C GLN A 26 1.86 -38.06 -32.34
N VAL A 27 1.97 -37.55 -31.09
CA VAL A 27 2.07 -38.28 -29.81
C VAL A 27 3.13 -39.40 -29.69
N ALA A 28 4.08 -39.20 -28.78
CA ALA A 28 4.33 -40.09 -27.62
C ALA A 28 5.62 -39.66 -26.88
N GLU A 29 5.48 -39.07 -25.69
CA GLU A 29 6.47 -39.30 -24.63
C GLU A 29 6.21 -40.70 -24.05
N PRO A 30 7.23 -41.58 -23.92
CA PRO A 30 7.09 -42.77 -23.10
C PRO A 30 7.55 -42.47 -21.68
N GLU A 31 6.62 -42.67 -20.73
CA GLU A 31 6.93 -42.84 -19.33
C GLU A 31 7.66 -44.17 -19.06
N MET A 32 8.40 -44.13 -17.95
CA MET A 32 8.67 -45.21 -16.99
C MET A 32 9.54 -46.41 -17.38
N GLY A 33 10.63 -46.54 -16.65
CA GLY A 33 11.36 -47.78 -16.40
C GLY A 33 12.17 -47.69 -15.11
N MET A 34 11.51 -47.89 -13.96
CA MET A 34 12.18 -48.31 -12.72
C MET A 34 12.74 -49.74 -12.89
N PRO A 35 13.71 -50.14 -12.05
CA PRO A 35 13.45 -51.28 -11.19
C PRO A 35 13.65 -50.87 -9.71
N ALA A 36 12.61 -51.07 -8.88
CA ALA A 36 12.43 -52.26 -8.04
C ALA A 36 13.40 -52.23 -6.83
N GLU A 37 12.94 -51.70 -5.70
CA GLU A 37 12.29 -52.48 -4.63
C GLU A 37 13.31 -53.19 -3.73
N ILE A 38 13.52 -52.66 -2.52
CA ILE A 38 13.37 -53.46 -1.30
C ILE A 38 12.68 -52.56 -0.24
N ILE A 39 11.38 -52.80 -0.06
CA ILE A 39 10.63 -52.40 1.14
C ILE A 39 10.61 -53.62 2.06
N LYS A 40 10.65 -53.36 3.38
CA LYS A 40 10.04 -54.13 4.50
C LYS A 40 11.03 -54.83 5.44
N LYS A 41 11.18 -54.23 6.61
CA LYS A 41 10.92 -54.75 7.99
C LYS A 41 11.49 -53.70 8.96
N GLU A 42 10.85 -53.18 9.99
CA GLU A 42 9.65 -53.56 10.74
C GLU A 42 9.11 -52.31 11.46
N VAL A 43 7.79 -52.25 11.60
CA VAL A 43 7.07 -51.28 12.43
C VAL A 43 7.15 -51.76 13.88
N THR A 44 7.53 -50.90 14.84
CA THR A 44 6.89 -50.85 16.17
C THR A 44 6.98 -49.43 16.75
N LYS A 45 5.82 -48.96 17.24
CA LYS A 45 5.45 -47.71 17.95
C LYS A 45 6.52 -47.23 18.96
N ILE A 46 6.59 -46.00 19.49
CA ILE A 46 5.56 -45.05 19.95
C ILE A 46 6.22 -43.66 20.19
N SER A 47 5.43 -42.59 20.08
CA SER A 47 5.48 -41.35 20.90
C SER A 47 6.19 -40.09 20.37
N GLY A 48 5.38 -39.19 19.78
CA GLY A 48 5.23 -37.81 20.25
C GLY A 48 6.36 -36.80 20.02
N SER A 49 6.23 -35.99 18.97
CA SER A 49 6.35 -34.53 19.08
C SER A 49 5.75 -33.88 17.84
N LYS A 50 5.12 -32.74 18.07
CA LYS A 50 4.21 -32.01 17.20
C LYS A 50 4.97 -30.80 16.65
N ASP A 51 5.57 -30.90 15.47
CA ASP A 51 6.04 -29.71 14.75
C ASP A 51 4.94 -29.26 13.79
N THR A 52 3.96 -28.58 14.39
CA THR A 52 3.08 -27.68 13.66
C THR A 52 3.96 -26.50 13.28
N VAL A 53 4.15 -26.27 11.99
CA VAL A 53 4.77 -25.05 11.48
C VAL A 53 3.92 -23.88 11.95
N GLU A 54 4.39 -23.17 12.96
CA GLU A 54 3.79 -21.94 13.45
C GLU A 54 4.05 -20.85 12.43
N ILE A 55 3.00 -20.45 11.72
CA ILE A 55 2.93 -19.13 11.10
C ILE A 55 2.93 -18.14 12.28
N PRO A 56 3.90 -17.22 12.41
CA PRO A 56 3.90 -16.29 13.53
C PRO A 56 2.62 -15.47 13.48
N ALA A 57 1.90 -15.51 14.61
CA ALA A 57 0.67 -14.80 14.85
C ALA A 57 0.89 -13.28 14.81
N GLU A 58 -0.15 -12.60 14.30
CA GLU A 58 -0.46 -11.16 14.42
C GLU A 58 0.69 -10.26 14.91
N ASP A 59 1.34 -9.57 13.96
CA ASP A 59 2.31 -8.51 14.22
C ASP A 59 1.64 -7.37 15.00
N GLU A 60 1.68 -7.49 16.33
CA GLU A 60 1.47 -6.40 17.26
C GLU A 60 2.40 -5.24 16.90
N ALA A 61 1.85 -4.03 16.84
CA ALA A 61 2.66 -2.83 16.64
C ALA A 61 3.78 -2.80 17.68
N PRO A 62 5.04 -2.53 17.31
CA PRO A 62 6.13 -2.54 18.27
C PRO A 62 5.81 -1.53 19.38
N GLU A 63 5.74 -2.00 20.63
CA GLU A 63 5.69 -1.16 21.83
C GLU A 63 6.90 -0.20 21.79
N GLY A 64 6.71 0.99 21.21
CA GLY A 64 7.83 1.87 20.89
C GLY A 64 7.69 2.74 19.65
N LEU A 65 6.63 2.62 18.85
CA LEU A 65 6.43 3.54 17.73
C LEU A 65 6.08 4.96 18.23
N VAL A 66 6.88 5.95 17.84
CA VAL A 66 6.74 7.35 18.23
C VAL A 66 6.72 8.27 17.00
N ILE A 67 5.53 8.75 16.67
CA ILE A 67 5.31 9.65 15.52
C ILE A 67 6.03 10.98 15.73
N GLY A 68 6.76 11.42 14.72
CA GLY A 68 7.62 12.60 14.77
C GLY A 68 9.02 12.33 15.33
N LYS A 69 9.29 11.11 15.82
CA LYS A 69 10.64 10.67 16.23
C LYS A 69 11.17 9.57 15.32
N ASN A 70 10.80 8.30 15.57
CA ASN A 70 11.31 7.16 14.79
C ASN A 70 10.55 6.97 13.47
N LEU A 71 9.24 7.24 13.46
CA LEU A 71 8.44 7.33 12.24
C LEU A 71 8.06 8.78 11.98
N LYS A 72 8.47 9.35 10.83
CA LYS A 72 8.18 10.74 10.47
C LYS A 72 8.18 10.95 8.96
N VAL A 73 7.46 11.98 8.52
CA VAL A 73 7.55 12.44 7.13
C VAL A 73 8.97 12.91 6.79
N GLY A 74 9.37 12.73 5.54
CA GLY A 74 10.68 13.08 5.00
C GLY A 74 11.78 12.03 5.21
N MET A 75 11.55 11.00 6.03
CA MET A 75 12.47 9.86 6.14
C MET A 75 12.43 8.98 4.90
N LEU A 76 13.44 8.11 4.72
CA LEU A 76 13.46 7.18 3.60
C LEU A 76 12.32 6.17 3.72
N LEU A 77 11.62 5.92 2.60
CA LEU A 77 10.53 4.95 2.57
C LEU A 77 11.02 3.55 2.98
N SER A 78 12.23 3.18 2.55
CA SER A 78 12.85 1.91 2.93
C SER A 78 13.12 1.78 4.43
N GLU A 79 13.43 2.88 5.12
CA GLU A 79 13.62 2.86 6.58
C GLU A 79 12.28 2.73 7.31
N ALA A 80 11.25 3.42 6.82
CA ALA A 80 9.90 3.31 7.37
C ALA A 80 9.34 1.89 7.20
N ILE A 81 9.51 1.26 6.03
CA ILE A 81 9.12 -0.12 5.79
C ILE A 81 9.87 -1.07 6.72
N LYS A 82 11.20 -0.90 6.89
CA LYS A 82 11.98 -1.72 7.83
C LYS A 82 11.50 -1.59 9.28
N LEU A 83 11.08 -0.39 9.69
CA LEU A 83 10.56 -0.12 11.03
C LEU A 83 9.17 -0.74 11.25
N LEU A 84 8.32 -0.71 10.23
CA LEU A 84 6.92 -1.16 10.31
C LEU A 84 6.72 -2.64 9.96
N GLY A 85 7.69 -3.26 9.32
CA GLY A 85 7.61 -4.66 8.89
C GLY A 85 6.94 -4.83 7.53
N ILE A 86 6.26 -5.96 7.36
CA ILE A 86 5.62 -6.34 6.10
C ILE A 86 4.27 -5.62 5.98
N PRO A 87 4.03 -4.83 4.93
CA PRO A 87 2.74 -4.17 4.73
C PRO A 87 1.65 -5.19 4.37
N ALA A 88 0.42 -4.89 4.74
CA ALA A 88 -0.73 -5.70 4.34
C ALA A 88 -1.08 -5.49 2.86
N SER A 89 -0.98 -4.25 2.38
CA SER A 89 -1.30 -3.87 1.01
C SER A 89 -0.52 -2.62 0.59
N PHE A 90 -0.48 -2.41 -0.72
CA PHE A 90 -0.10 -1.13 -1.30
C PHE A 90 -1.00 -0.83 -2.50
N ASP A 91 -1.31 0.45 -2.67
CA ASP A 91 -2.15 0.95 -3.75
C ASP A 91 -1.47 2.08 -4.48
N VAL A 92 -1.67 2.14 -5.80
CA VAL A 92 -1.17 3.25 -6.63
C VAL A 92 -2.33 4.19 -6.97
N LYS A 93 -2.25 5.43 -6.50
CA LYS A 93 -3.19 6.50 -6.83
C LYS A 93 -2.63 7.33 -7.97
N ARG A 94 -3.28 7.28 -9.13
CA ARG A 94 -2.85 8.02 -10.32
C ARG A 94 -3.14 9.52 -10.18
N GLY A 95 -2.15 10.35 -10.47
CA GLY A 95 -2.29 11.79 -10.55
C GLY A 95 -2.65 12.26 -11.96
N LYS A 96 -2.91 13.56 -12.10
CA LYS A 96 -3.09 14.20 -13.42
C LYS A 96 -1.83 14.08 -14.30
N GLU A 97 -0.66 14.03 -13.65
CA GLU A 97 0.65 13.83 -14.26
C GLU A 97 1.36 12.69 -13.53
N SER A 98 2.26 11.97 -14.21
CA SER A 98 2.95 10.80 -13.63
C SER A 98 3.78 11.13 -12.39
N GLN A 99 4.26 12.37 -12.24
CA GLN A 99 4.98 12.85 -11.06
C GLN A 99 4.07 13.07 -9.83
N LEU A 100 2.76 13.09 -10.05
CA LEU A 100 1.74 13.20 -9.02
C LEU A 100 1.09 11.85 -8.70
N ASP A 101 1.49 10.78 -9.41
CA ASP A 101 1.19 9.43 -8.97
C ASP A 101 1.73 9.25 -7.56
N SER A 102 1.01 8.53 -6.72
CA SER A 102 1.41 8.24 -5.35
C SER A 102 1.15 6.80 -5.01
N ILE A 103 1.91 6.29 -4.06
CA ILE A 103 1.74 4.96 -3.49
C ILE A 103 1.24 5.16 -2.07
N SER A 104 0.18 4.43 -1.71
CA SER A 104 -0.29 4.19 -0.35
C SER A 104 0.24 2.84 0.09
N ILE A 105 0.72 2.71 1.32
CA ILE A 105 1.17 1.43 1.88
C ILE A 105 0.51 1.28 3.26
N ASP A 106 -0.29 0.23 3.42
CA ASP A 106 -1.14 0.05 4.58
C ASP A 106 -0.51 -0.91 5.60
N TYR A 107 -0.49 -0.45 6.85
CA TYR A 107 0.01 -1.15 8.03
C TYR A 107 -1.10 -1.18 9.09
N PRO A 108 -2.18 -1.94 8.87
CA PRO A 108 -3.38 -1.89 9.69
C PRO A 108 -3.13 -2.34 11.14
N SER A 109 -2.28 -3.36 11.37
CA SER A 109 -1.97 -3.79 12.74
C SER A 109 -1.16 -2.74 13.51
N GLN A 110 -0.42 -1.88 12.81
CA GLN A 110 0.23 -0.71 13.38
C GLN A 110 -0.66 0.54 13.38
N GLY A 111 -1.83 0.54 12.74
CA GLY A 111 -2.67 1.73 12.59
C GLY A 111 -1.98 2.85 11.79
N ILE A 112 -1.21 2.51 10.76
CA ILE A 112 -0.42 3.45 9.96
C ILE A 112 -0.71 3.26 8.46
N VAL A 113 -0.75 4.38 7.73
CA VAL A 113 -0.63 4.39 6.27
C VAL A 113 0.52 5.30 5.86
N LEU A 114 1.42 4.79 5.04
CA LEU A 114 2.49 5.58 4.44
C LEU A 114 2.08 6.05 3.06
N HIS A 115 2.45 7.29 2.72
CA HIS A 115 2.36 7.77 1.34
C HIS A 115 3.71 8.22 0.81
N SER A 116 4.00 7.87 -0.44
CA SER A 116 5.12 8.41 -1.21
C SER A 116 4.65 8.85 -2.58
N LEU A 117 5.27 9.89 -3.13
CA LEU A 117 5.07 10.26 -4.53
C LEU A 117 5.92 9.37 -5.43
N ASN A 118 5.47 9.19 -6.67
CA ASN A 118 6.20 8.47 -7.69
C ASN A 118 7.58 9.12 -7.94
N GLY A 119 8.59 8.28 -8.14
CA GLY A 119 9.98 8.71 -8.26
C GLY A 119 10.62 9.22 -6.96
N LYS A 120 9.85 9.45 -5.88
CA LYS A 120 10.40 9.79 -4.57
C LYS A 120 10.66 8.53 -3.75
N LYS A 121 11.76 8.56 -2.99
CA LYS A 121 12.18 7.49 -2.07
C LYS A 121 11.92 7.84 -0.61
N LYS A 122 10.99 8.76 -0.34
CA LYS A 122 10.75 9.34 0.98
C LYS A 122 9.26 9.29 1.33
N VAL A 123 8.98 9.17 2.62
CA VAL A 123 7.62 9.32 3.14
C VAL A 123 7.18 10.77 2.97
N GLU A 124 6.15 11.01 2.16
CA GLU A 124 5.59 12.34 1.87
C GLU A 124 4.37 12.65 2.73
N ALA A 125 3.65 11.62 3.19
CA ALA A 125 2.60 11.75 4.19
C ALA A 125 2.52 10.51 5.08
N LEU A 126 2.04 10.70 6.30
CA LEU A 126 1.66 9.66 7.24
C LEU A 126 0.18 9.85 7.59
N GLU A 127 -0.61 8.80 7.49
CA GLU A 127 -1.92 8.73 8.14
C GLU A 127 -1.77 7.84 9.38
N VAL A 128 -2.19 8.36 10.52
CA VAL A 128 -2.21 7.65 11.79
C VAL A 128 -3.68 7.40 12.11
N LEU A 129 -4.06 6.13 12.21
CA LEU A 129 -5.43 5.67 12.37
C LEU A 129 -5.81 5.53 13.84
N SER A 130 -7.10 5.36 14.14
CA SER A 130 -7.62 5.21 15.51
C SER A 130 -7.04 4.02 16.27
N GLU A 131 -6.61 2.99 15.55
CA GLU A 131 -6.09 1.73 16.09
C GLU A 131 -4.65 1.89 16.60
N PHE A 132 -3.95 2.97 16.22
CA PHE A 132 -2.56 3.21 16.58
C PHE A 132 -2.35 3.22 18.10
N LYS A 133 -1.53 2.27 18.59
CA LYS A 133 -1.24 2.09 20.03
C LYS A 133 0.00 2.84 20.52
N GLY A 134 0.77 3.45 19.62
CA GLY A 134 1.96 4.24 19.98
C GLY A 134 1.61 5.64 20.50
N ARG A 135 2.56 6.57 20.34
CA ARG A 135 2.39 7.97 20.77
C ARG A 135 2.99 8.96 19.80
N PHE A 136 2.61 10.22 19.90
CA PHE A 136 3.29 11.31 19.23
C PHE A 136 4.50 11.80 20.05
N ALA A 137 5.38 12.57 19.43
CA ALA A 137 6.60 13.09 20.07
C ALA A 137 6.33 13.84 21.40
N GLU A 138 5.21 14.55 21.48
CA GLU A 138 4.75 15.29 22.67
C GLU A 138 3.96 14.44 23.67
N GLY A 139 3.95 13.11 23.50
CA GLY A 139 3.28 12.17 24.40
C GLY A 139 1.79 11.97 24.15
N ILE A 140 1.20 12.70 23.20
CA ILE A 140 -0.20 12.55 22.80
C ILE A 140 -0.46 11.12 22.32
N LYS A 141 -1.65 10.59 22.61
CA LYS A 141 -2.12 9.29 22.13
C LYS A 141 -3.44 9.40 21.36
N MET A 142 -3.72 8.40 20.53
CA MET A 142 -5.05 8.28 19.92
C MET A 142 -6.12 8.07 21.00
N GLY A 143 -7.31 8.59 20.75
CA GLY A 143 -8.42 8.55 21.71
C GLY A 143 -8.30 9.56 22.86
N GLU A 144 -7.32 10.46 22.87
CA GLU A 144 -7.29 11.55 23.86
C GLU A 144 -8.25 12.69 23.46
N ASN A 145 -8.69 13.45 24.48
CA ASN A 145 -9.51 14.63 24.25
C ASN A 145 -8.69 15.71 23.51
N PHE A 146 -9.37 16.46 22.65
CA PHE A 146 -8.82 17.59 21.90
C PHE A 146 -8.12 18.62 22.80
N SER A 147 -8.54 18.80 24.06
CA SER A 147 -7.86 19.68 25.01
C SER A 147 -6.38 19.33 25.20
N VAL A 148 -6.01 18.04 25.14
CA VAL A 148 -4.62 17.60 25.22
C VAL A 148 -3.81 18.10 24.03
N LEU A 149 -4.42 18.22 22.84
CA LEU A 149 -3.75 18.82 21.69
C LEU A 149 -3.45 20.30 21.94
N ILE A 150 -4.39 21.04 22.54
CA ILE A 150 -4.19 22.46 22.86
C ILE A 150 -3.05 22.62 23.87
N ASP A 151 -3.03 21.80 24.91
CA ASP A 151 -2.02 21.87 25.97
C ASP A 151 -0.60 21.59 25.44
N ARG A 152 -0.48 20.71 24.43
CA ARG A 152 0.82 20.26 23.89
C ARG A 152 1.26 21.04 22.66
N TYR A 153 0.34 21.42 21.79
CA TYR A 153 0.64 22.06 20.50
C TYR A 153 0.16 23.51 20.39
N GLY A 154 -0.57 24.02 21.39
CA GLY A 154 -1.22 25.32 21.35
C GLY A 154 -2.54 25.28 20.58
N MET A 155 -3.16 26.45 20.40
CA MET A 155 -4.40 26.56 19.63
C MET A 155 -4.17 26.17 18.15
N PRO A 156 -5.08 25.43 17.51
CA PRO A 156 -5.01 25.20 16.07
C PRO A 156 -5.21 26.53 15.33
N GLN A 157 -4.63 26.63 14.13
CA GLN A 157 -4.83 27.81 13.29
C GLN A 157 -6.29 27.93 12.83
N SER A 158 -6.95 26.80 12.61
CA SER A 158 -8.37 26.73 12.27
C SER A 158 -8.94 25.39 12.72
N MET A 159 -10.21 25.34 13.09
CA MET A 159 -10.91 24.10 13.42
C MET A 159 -12.39 24.13 13.08
N ASN A 160 -12.97 22.94 12.93
CA ASN A 160 -14.40 22.68 13.01
C ASN A 160 -14.64 21.44 13.91
N ALA A 161 -15.87 20.95 13.98
CA ALA A 161 -16.24 19.83 14.85
C ALA A 161 -15.49 18.51 14.55
N SER A 162 -14.98 18.34 13.32
CA SER A 162 -14.33 17.09 12.88
C SER A 162 -12.85 17.24 12.53
N LEU A 163 -12.31 18.46 12.53
CA LEU A 163 -10.95 18.72 12.06
C LEU A 163 -10.30 19.89 12.79
N ALA A 164 -9.09 19.67 13.32
CA ALA A 164 -8.21 20.71 13.82
C ALA A 164 -6.93 20.80 12.98
N LYS A 165 -6.59 22.00 12.49
CA LYS A 165 -5.47 22.22 11.57
C LYS A 165 -4.27 22.89 12.26
N TYR A 166 -3.10 22.26 12.13
CA TYR A 166 -1.79 22.81 12.52
C TYR A 166 -0.84 22.79 11.32
N PRO A 167 -1.09 23.62 10.29
CA PRO A 167 -0.37 23.54 9.02
C PRO A 167 1.12 23.87 9.15
N GLU A 168 1.52 24.74 10.09
CA GLU A 168 2.94 24.99 10.41
C GLU A 168 3.68 23.73 10.88
N LYS A 169 2.96 22.79 11.51
CA LYS A 169 3.47 21.47 11.91
C LYS A 169 3.20 20.39 10.85
N GLY A 170 2.49 20.73 9.77
CA GLY A 170 2.01 19.79 8.77
C GLY A 170 1.00 18.76 9.30
N MET A 171 0.35 19.02 10.44
CA MET A 171 -0.52 18.07 11.12
C MET A 171 -1.99 18.50 11.05
N TYR A 172 -2.87 17.54 10.76
CA TYR A 172 -4.31 17.75 10.63
C TYR A 172 -5.00 16.61 11.40
N PHE A 173 -5.65 16.96 12.51
CA PHE A 173 -6.22 16.01 13.45
C PHE A 173 -7.71 15.85 13.20
N SER A 174 -8.14 14.63 12.90
CA SER A 174 -9.54 14.25 12.79
C SER A 174 -10.14 14.03 14.17
N LEU A 175 -11.31 14.61 14.40
CA LEU A 175 -12.00 14.61 15.69
C LEU A 175 -13.38 13.94 15.56
N LYS A 176 -13.77 13.21 16.61
CA LYS A 176 -15.14 12.74 16.81
C LYS A 176 -15.49 12.91 18.27
N ASP A 177 -16.57 13.62 18.57
CA ASP A 177 -16.99 13.92 19.95
C ASP A 177 -15.86 14.54 20.79
N ASN A 178 -15.08 15.44 20.19
CA ASN A 178 -13.85 16.04 20.74
C ASN A 178 -12.72 15.07 21.07
N MET A 179 -12.79 13.82 20.59
CA MET A 179 -11.75 12.82 20.78
C MET A 179 -10.92 12.67 19.50
N LEU A 180 -9.62 12.48 19.66
CA LEU A 180 -8.72 12.25 18.54
C LEU A 180 -8.95 10.86 17.93
N VAL A 181 -9.34 10.81 16.66
CA VAL A 181 -9.63 9.56 15.94
C VAL A 181 -8.75 9.32 14.72
N GLY A 182 -7.92 10.29 14.35
CA GLY A 182 -6.97 10.12 13.27
C GLY A 182 -6.12 11.35 13.04
N VAL A 183 -4.98 11.20 12.36
CA VAL A 183 -4.10 12.32 12.03
C VAL A 183 -3.54 12.13 10.63
N HIS A 184 -3.57 13.19 9.84
CA HIS A 184 -2.76 13.29 8.63
C HIS A 184 -1.56 14.19 8.89
N ILE A 185 -0.36 13.72 8.57
CA ILE A 185 0.89 14.44 8.69
C ILE A 185 1.54 14.52 7.32
N PHE A 186 1.87 15.72 6.88
CA PHE A 186 2.44 15.95 5.56
C PHE A 186 3.85 16.51 5.65
N ALA A 187 4.73 16.06 4.75
CA ALA A 187 5.97 16.77 4.49
C ALA A 187 5.67 18.20 4.03
N LYS A 188 6.54 19.15 4.39
CA LYS A 188 6.43 20.54 3.95
C LYS A 188 6.31 20.58 2.42
N ASN A 189 5.30 21.29 1.92
CA ASN A 189 4.99 21.40 0.50
C ASN A 189 4.73 20.06 -0.23
N SER A 190 4.34 19.01 0.50
CA SER A 190 3.94 17.73 -0.10
C SER A 190 2.88 17.96 -1.17
N LYS A 191 3.03 17.25 -2.30
CA LYS A 191 2.11 17.27 -3.44
C LYS A 191 1.11 16.10 -3.42
N ILE A 192 1.08 15.32 -2.34
CA ILE A 192 0.04 14.31 -2.13
C ILE A 192 -1.33 14.98 -2.26
N LEU A 193 -2.24 14.37 -3.03
CA LEU A 193 -3.53 14.97 -3.36
C LEU A 193 -4.35 15.32 -2.11
N SER A 194 -4.38 14.44 -1.11
CA SER A 194 -5.10 14.70 0.15
C SER A 194 -4.57 15.92 0.89
N HIS A 195 -3.27 16.26 0.78
CA HIS A 195 -2.72 17.48 1.36
C HIS A 195 -3.37 18.74 0.78
N GLN A 196 -3.69 18.73 -0.52
CA GLN A 196 -4.30 19.88 -1.20
C GLN A 196 -5.70 20.16 -0.65
N LEU A 197 -6.43 19.12 -0.24
CA LEU A 197 -7.76 19.25 0.37
C LEU A 197 -7.73 19.94 1.74
N TYR A 198 -6.61 19.83 2.47
CA TYR A 198 -6.44 20.50 3.76
C TYR A 198 -6.03 21.97 3.64
N LYS A 199 -5.40 22.36 2.53
CA LYS A 199 -4.97 23.73 2.24
C LYS A 199 -6.13 24.63 1.79
N SER A 200 -7.20 24.06 1.26
CA SER A 200 -8.45 24.80 1.07
C SER A 200 -9.07 25.12 2.43
N HIS A 201 -9.67 26.32 2.52
CA HIS A 201 -10.24 27.02 3.68
C HIS A 201 -9.26 27.95 4.40
#